data_AF-A0A7V6SRX4-F1
#
_entry.id   AF-A0A7V6SRX4-F1
#
_cell.length_a   1.000
_cell.length_b   1.000
_cell.length_c   1.000
_cell.angle_alpha   90.00
_cell.angle_beta   90.00
_cell.angle_gamma   90.00
#
_symmetry.space_group_name_H-M   'P 1'
#
loop_
_entity.id
_entity.type
_entity.pdbx_description
1 polymer ?
#
loop_
_entity_poly.entity_id
_entity_poly.type
_entity_poly.pdbx_seq_one_letter_code
_entity_poly.pdbx_strand_id
1 'polypeptide(L)'
;MNYLLSILSEIGLTDVIDILIVAFIFYRLYAFFTYTRAIQILKGALLFLLIQRISSIAKLHMVNYFLETIVSWVALAIVILFQPELRRALEHLGRNPFITRSLLSSQRPERSKQVDEILSALKNLSATKTGALIVLEGDTGLNDIIETGTMIDSQITS
;
A
#
# COMPACT_ATOMS: atom_id res chain seq x y z
N MET A 1 37.68 -31.71 -7.65
CA MET A 1 38.01 -30.41 -7.02
C MET A 1 38.05 -29.26 -8.03
N ASN A 2 38.47 -29.48 -9.29
CA ASN A 2 38.66 -28.39 -10.27
C ASN A 2 37.38 -27.86 -10.96
N TYR A 3 36.27 -28.59 -10.93
CA TYR A 3 34.99 -28.16 -11.53
C TYR A 3 34.30 -27.01 -10.77
N LEU A 4 34.53 -26.89 -9.46
CA LEU A 4 33.99 -25.77 -8.66
C LEU A 4 34.76 -24.47 -8.94
N LEU A 5 36.07 -24.58 -9.15
CA LEU A 5 36.93 -23.42 -9.45
C LEU A 5 36.68 -22.87 -10.86
N SER A 6 36.31 -23.71 -11.85
CA SER A 6 35.94 -23.25 -13.19
C SER A 6 34.61 -22.48 -13.19
N ILE A 7 33.62 -22.92 -12.40
CA ILE A 7 32.32 -22.23 -12.29
C ILE A 7 32.51 -20.87 -11.60
N LEU A 8 33.36 -20.79 -10.57
CA LEU A 8 33.68 -19.53 -9.87
C LEU A 8 34.51 -18.56 -10.73
N SER A 9 35.29 -19.07 -11.70
CA SER A 9 36.12 -18.26 -12.61
C SER A 9 35.32 -17.64 -13.77
N GLU A 10 34.13 -18.15 -14.07
CA GLU A 10 33.26 -17.63 -15.13
C GLU A 10 32.25 -16.60 -14.64
N ILE A 11 32.10 -16.42 -13.32
CA ILE A 11 31.20 -15.43 -12.74
C ILE A 11 31.80 -14.03 -12.98
N GLY A 12 31.20 -13.30 -13.90
CA GLY A 12 31.54 -11.91 -14.19
C GLY A 12 30.97 -10.97 -13.12
N LEU A 13 31.53 -9.75 -13.07
CA LEU A 13 31.01 -8.69 -12.21
C LEU A 13 29.51 -8.39 -12.50
N THR A 14 29.09 -8.58 -13.75
CA THR A 14 27.71 -8.42 -14.21
C THR A 14 26.76 -9.45 -13.59
N ASP A 15 27.20 -10.70 -13.43
CA ASP A 15 26.38 -11.77 -12.84
C ASP A 15 26.15 -11.52 -11.35
N VAL A 16 27.16 -11.00 -10.66
CA VAL A 16 27.05 -10.60 -9.24
C VAL A 16 26.03 -9.46 -9.08
N ILE A 17 26.05 -8.47 -9.98
CA ILE A 17 25.09 -7.36 -9.97
C ILE A 17 23.69 -7.88 -10.28
N ASP A 18 23.53 -8.78 -11.25
CA ASP A 18 22.23 -9.34 -11.60
C ASP A 18 21.62 -10.15 -10.44
N ILE A 19 22.42 -11.03 -9.82
CA ILE A 19 22.00 -11.78 -8.63
C ILE A 19 21.61 -10.84 -7.49
N LEU A 20 22.35 -9.75 -7.25
CA LEU A 20 22.01 -8.77 -6.23
C LEU A 20 20.71 -8.04 -6.53
N ILE A 21 20.47 -7.65 -7.79
CA ILE A 21 19.23 -6.99 -8.20
C ILE A 21 18.04 -7.95 -8.02
N VAL A 22 18.16 -9.18 -8.52
CA VAL A 22 17.13 -10.21 -8.39
C VAL A 22 16.87 -10.52 -6.91
N ALA A 23 17.92 -10.73 -6.11
CA ALA A 23 17.81 -10.98 -4.68
C ALA A 23 17.14 -9.82 -3.93
N PHE A 24 17.47 -8.57 -4.27
CA PHE A 24 16.82 -7.39 -3.69
C PHE A 24 15.33 -7.32 -4.04
N ILE A 25 14.96 -7.57 -5.30
CA ILE A 25 13.56 -7.62 -5.74
C ILE A 25 12.81 -8.72 -4.99
N PHE A 26 13.35 -9.93 -4.91
CA PHE A 26 12.74 -11.04 -4.19
C PHE A 26 12.62 -10.76 -2.68
N TYR A 27 13.65 -10.18 -2.06
CA TYR A 27 13.59 -9.76 -0.66
C TYR A 27 12.50 -8.71 -0.44
N ARG A 28 12.39 -7.73 -1.34
CA ARG A 28 11.36 -6.67 -1.24
C ARG A 28 9.96 -7.23 -1.43
N LEU A 29 9.78 -8.16 -2.37
CA LEU A 29 8.53 -8.92 -2.54
C LEU A 29 8.21 -9.71 -1.27
N TYR A 30 9.16 -10.49 -0.74
CA TYR A 30 8.97 -11.25 0.50
C TYR A 30 8.57 -10.36 1.69
N ALA A 31 9.25 -9.22 1.86
CA ALA A 31 8.92 -8.25 2.90
C ALA A 31 7.52 -7.65 2.72
N PHE A 32 7.11 -7.36 1.48
CA PHE A 32 5.74 -6.90 1.16
C PHE A 32 4.68 -7.97 1.47
N PHE A 33 5.00 -9.24 1.21
CA PHE A 33 4.13 -10.39 1.47
C PHE A 33 3.95 -10.68 2.98
N THR A 34 4.94 -10.39 3.82
CA THR A 34 4.93 -10.80 5.24
C THR A 34 3.92 -10.06 6.12
N TYR A 35 3.41 -8.89 5.69
CA TYR A 35 2.58 -8.02 6.55
C TYR A 35 1.18 -7.72 6.00
N THR A 36 0.74 -8.38 4.93
CA THR A 36 -0.50 -8.01 4.25
C THR A 36 -1.56 -9.11 4.34
N ARG A 37 -2.83 -8.70 4.55
CA ARG A 37 -4.01 -9.58 4.41
C ARG A 37 -4.02 -10.34 3.07
N ALA A 38 -3.33 -9.80 2.07
CA ALA A 38 -3.11 -10.43 0.77
C ALA A 38 -2.47 -11.83 0.87
N ILE A 39 -1.59 -12.11 1.84
CA ILE A 39 -1.00 -13.45 1.98
C ILE A 39 -2.04 -14.51 2.34
N GLN A 40 -3.03 -14.14 3.14
CA GLN A 40 -4.09 -15.05 3.57
C GLN A 40 -5.06 -15.34 2.42
N ILE A 41 -5.37 -14.31 1.63
CA ILE A 41 -6.14 -14.44 0.39
C ILE A 41 -5.39 -15.34 -0.61
N LEU A 42 -4.07 -15.13 -0.78
CA LEU A 42 -3.25 -15.94 -1.68
C LEU A 42 -3.16 -17.41 -1.25
N LYS A 43 -2.97 -17.69 0.05
CA LYS A 43 -2.99 -19.06 0.58
C LYS A 43 -4.35 -19.73 0.35
N GLY A 44 -5.45 -19.00 0.55
CA GLY A 44 -6.80 -19.48 0.26
C GLY A 44 -7.01 -19.80 -1.22
N ALA A 45 -6.58 -18.90 -2.11
CA ALA A 45 -6.65 -19.10 -3.56
C ALA A 45 -5.79 -20.30 -4.01
N LEU A 46 -4.58 -20.45 -3.47
CA LEU A 46 -3.70 -21.57 -3.78
C LEU A 46 -4.31 -22.90 -3.32
N LEU A 47 -4.84 -22.96 -2.08
CA LEU A 47 -5.53 -24.13 -1.56
C LEU A 47 -6.75 -24.49 -2.41
N PHE A 48 -7.54 -23.49 -2.83
CA PHE A 48 -8.68 -23.68 -3.72
C PHE A 48 -8.27 -24.31 -5.06
N LEU A 49 -7.22 -23.78 -5.70
CA LEU A 49 -6.69 -24.32 -6.95
C LEU A 49 -6.20 -25.77 -6.80
N LEU A 50 -5.55 -26.09 -5.67
CA LEU A 50 -5.13 -27.46 -5.37
C LEU A 50 -6.34 -28.39 -5.25
N ILE A 51 -7.39 -27.99 -4.52
CA ILE A 51 -8.62 -28.78 -4.37
C ILE A 51 -9.29 -28.99 -5.74
N GLN A 52 -9.37 -27.95 -6.57
CA GLN A 52 -9.92 -28.05 -7.92
C GLN A 52 -9.12 -29.03 -8.78
N ARG A 53 -7.78 -28.98 -8.72
CA ARG A 53 -6.92 -29.91 -9.46
C ARG A 53 -7.07 -31.35 -8.97
N ILE A 54 -7.10 -31.56 -7.67
CA ILE A 54 -7.32 -32.89 -7.07
C ILE A 54 -8.69 -33.44 -7.47
N SER A 55 -9.75 -32.62 -7.39
CA SER A 55 -11.11 -32.97 -7.79
C SER A 55 -11.23 -33.33 -9.27
N SER A 56 -10.51 -32.61 -10.15
CA SER A 56 -10.43 -32.91 -11.59
C SER A 56 -9.76 -34.26 -11.85
N ILE A 57 -8.62 -34.53 -11.21
CA ILE A 57 -7.89 -35.81 -11.36
C ILE A 57 -8.72 -36.98 -10.81
N ALA A 58 -9.39 -36.78 -9.68
CA ALA A 58 -10.28 -37.76 -9.06
C ALA A 58 -11.64 -37.91 -9.77
N LYS A 59 -11.88 -37.16 -10.86
CA LYS A 59 -13.12 -37.17 -11.66
C LYS A 59 -14.40 -36.89 -10.83
N LEU A 60 -14.28 -36.03 -9.82
CA LEU A 60 -15.42 -35.61 -8.98
C LEU A 60 -16.24 -34.55 -9.72
N HIS A 61 -17.17 -34.98 -10.57
CA HIS A 61 -17.95 -34.10 -11.44
C HIS A 61 -18.77 -33.04 -10.68
N MET A 62 -19.47 -33.43 -9.62
CA MET A 62 -20.27 -32.49 -8.82
C MET A 62 -19.41 -31.46 -8.08
N VAL A 63 -18.27 -31.89 -7.55
CA VAL A 63 -17.35 -31.00 -6.82
C VAL A 63 -16.73 -29.99 -7.80
N ASN A 64 -16.29 -30.43 -8.98
CA ASN A 64 -15.79 -29.50 -10.01
C ASN A 64 -16.85 -28.49 -10.44
N TYR A 65 -18.08 -28.94 -10.70
CA TYR A 65 -19.19 -28.05 -11.06
C TYR A 65 -19.44 -26.99 -9.97
N PHE A 66 -19.42 -27.40 -8.70
CA PHE A 66 -19.60 -26.49 -7.58
C PHE A 66 -18.44 -25.48 -7.45
N LEU A 67 -17.20 -25.94 -7.57
CA LEU A 67 -16.02 -25.07 -7.54
C LEU A 67 -16.02 -24.06 -8.70
N GLU A 68 -16.35 -24.48 -9.92
CA GLU A 68 -16.46 -23.58 -11.09
C GLU A 68 -17.57 -22.53 -10.90
N THR A 69 -18.69 -22.94 -10.31
CA THR A 69 -19.79 -22.03 -9.95
C THR A 69 -19.31 -20.99 -8.93
N ILE A 70 -18.60 -21.40 -7.87
CA ILE A 70 -18.02 -20.49 -6.89
C ILE A 70 -17.08 -19.48 -7.55
N VAL A 71 -16.20 -19.91 -8.46
CA VAL A 71 -15.27 -19.00 -9.15
C VAL A 71 -16.03 -17.89 -9.89
N SER A 72 -17.13 -18.23 -10.56
CA SER A 72 -17.97 -17.25 -11.26
C SER A 72 -18.56 -16.21 -10.31
N TRP A 73 -19.07 -16.62 -9.16
CA TRP A 73 -19.61 -15.71 -8.14
C TRP A 73 -18.53 -14.88 -7.46
N VAL A 74 -17.37 -15.47 -7.16
CA VAL A 74 -16.24 -14.76 -6.55
C VAL A 74 -15.69 -13.70 -7.49
N ALA A 75 -15.58 -13.99 -8.79
CA ALA A 75 -15.16 -13.00 -9.78
C ALA A 75 -16.09 -11.77 -9.79
N LEU A 76 -17.42 -12.01 -9.80
CA LEU A 76 -18.40 -10.93 -9.70
C LEU A 76 -18.29 -10.16 -8.37
N ALA A 77 -18.16 -10.88 -7.25
CA ALA A 77 -18.01 -10.27 -5.92
C ALA A 77 -16.73 -9.41 -5.82
N ILE A 78 -15.62 -9.85 -6.41
CA ILE A 78 -14.37 -9.06 -6.48
C ILE A 78 -14.63 -7.77 -7.25
N VAL A 79 -15.24 -7.82 -8.43
CA VAL A 79 -15.53 -6.61 -9.22
C VAL A 79 -16.39 -5.61 -8.44
N ILE A 80 -17.42 -6.09 -7.76
CA ILE A 80 -18.31 -5.25 -6.94
C ILE A 80 -17.57 -4.69 -5.71
N LEU A 81 -16.82 -5.54 -5.01
CA LEU A 81 -16.12 -5.17 -3.78
C LEU A 81 -14.99 -4.17 -4.04
N PHE A 82 -14.26 -4.32 -5.14
CA PHE A 82 -13.17 -3.42 -5.53
C PHE A 82 -13.64 -2.23 -6.39
N GLN A 83 -14.93 -2.12 -6.70
CA GLN A 83 -15.48 -1.01 -7.48
C GLN A 83 -15.16 0.37 -6.84
N PRO A 84 -15.30 0.58 -5.51
CA PRO A 84 -14.97 1.84 -4.86
C PRO A 84 -13.47 2.18 -4.92
N GLU A 85 -12.59 1.19 -4.75
CA GLU A 85 -11.13 1.36 -4.76
C GLU A 85 -10.64 1.72 -6.17
N LEU A 86 -11.16 1.06 -7.20
CA LEU A 86 -10.86 1.39 -8.61
C LEU A 86 -11.27 2.83 -8.92
N ARG A 87 -12.44 3.25 -8.44
CA ARG A 87 -12.90 4.63 -8.57
C ARG A 87 -11.93 5.60 -7.86
N ARG A 88 -11.59 5.37 -6.60
CA ARG A 88 -10.65 6.20 -5.85
C ARG A 88 -9.27 6.27 -6.51
N ALA A 89 -8.76 5.15 -7.03
CA ALA A 89 -7.47 5.11 -7.72
C ALA A 89 -7.46 6.00 -8.98
N LEU A 90 -8.54 5.99 -9.76
CA LEU A 90 -8.71 6.88 -10.92
C LEU A 90 -8.87 8.35 -10.51
N GLU A 91 -9.59 8.61 -9.42
CA GLU A 91 -9.71 9.96 -8.84
C GLU A 91 -8.33 10.50 -8.42
N HIS A 92 -7.49 9.68 -7.78
CA HIS A 92 -6.12 10.05 -7.39
C HIS A 92 -5.18 10.23 -8.58
N LEU A 93 -5.31 9.42 -9.63
CA LEU A 93 -4.53 9.57 -10.87
C LEU A 93 -4.93 10.84 -11.64
N GLY A 94 -6.22 11.21 -11.62
CA GLY A 94 -6.72 12.43 -12.27
C GLY A 94 -6.40 13.71 -11.50
N ARG A 95 -6.31 13.63 -10.17
CA ARG A 95 -5.99 14.76 -9.29
C ARG A 95 -4.49 14.78 -9.04
N ASN A 96 -3.70 15.15 -10.04
CA ASN A 96 -2.23 15.21 -9.92
C ASN A 96 -1.78 16.37 -9.00
N PRO A 97 -1.34 16.12 -7.74
CA PRO A 97 -0.85 17.19 -6.87
C PRO A 97 0.50 17.77 -7.31
N PHE A 98 1.19 17.12 -8.26
CA PHE A 98 2.50 17.58 -8.75
C PHE A 98 2.44 18.84 -9.61
N ILE A 99 1.27 19.20 -10.16
CA ILE A 99 1.15 20.37 -11.03
C ILE A 99 1.00 21.68 -10.22
N THR A 100 0.45 21.65 -9.01
CA THR A 100 0.19 22.88 -8.25
C THR A 100 1.31 23.29 -7.30
N ARG A 101 2.25 22.40 -6.95
CA ARG A 101 3.30 22.69 -5.94
C ARG A 101 4.63 23.18 -6.49
N SER A 102 4.83 23.19 -7.81
CA SER A 102 6.10 23.58 -8.44
C SER A 102 6.31 25.10 -8.58
N LEU A 103 5.25 25.92 -8.42
CA LEU A 103 5.34 27.37 -8.68
C LEU A 103 5.46 28.27 -7.43
N LEU A 104 5.54 27.73 -6.21
CA LEU A 104 5.48 28.54 -4.98
C LEU A 104 6.62 28.30 -3.98
N SER A 105 7.64 27.53 -4.33
CA SER A 105 8.81 27.26 -3.47
C SER A 105 9.88 28.36 -3.55
N SER A 106 9.50 29.61 -3.27
CA SER A 106 10.44 30.74 -3.08
C SER A 106 10.11 31.59 -1.85
N GLN A 107 9.51 31.03 -0.80
CA GLN A 107 9.36 31.74 0.48
C GLN A 107 9.58 30.83 1.69
N ARG A 108 10.75 30.91 2.32
CA ARG A 108 10.91 30.74 3.77
C ARG A 108 10.83 32.15 4.35
N PRO A 109 9.87 32.46 5.23
CA PRO A 109 9.97 32.09 6.65
C PRO A 109 8.62 31.76 7.35
N GLU A 110 7.55 31.38 6.65
CA GLU A 110 6.23 31.16 7.30
C GLU A 110 6.13 29.86 8.11
N ARG A 111 6.92 28.83 7.78
CA ARG A 111 6.85 27.53 8.48
C ARG A 111 7.17 27.61 9.97
N SER A 112 7.98 28.59 10.43
CA SER A 112 8.29 28.70 11.86
C SER A 112 7.07 29.19 12.65
N LYS A 113 6.33 30.18 12.12
CA LYS A 113 5.19 30.77 12.83
C LYS A 113 4.08 29.76 13.11
N GLN A 114 3.72 28.92 12.13
CA GLN A 114 2.69 27.89 12.32
C GLN A 114 3.06 26.88 13.42
N VAL A 115 4.35 26.52 13.51
CA VAL A 115 4.85 25.64 14.58
C VAL A 115 4.77 26.32 15.94
N ASP A 116 5.12 27.60 16.01
CA ASP A 116 5.04 28.39 17.25
C ASP A 116 3.60 28.54 17.75
N GLU A 117 2.62 28.75 16.85
CA GLU A 117 1.20 28.78 17.18
C GLU A 117 0.71 27.42 17.72
N ILE A 118 1.06 26.32 17.05
CA ILE A 118 0.69 24.97 17.53
C ILE A 118 1.26 24.71 18.93
N LEU A 119 2.52 25.08 19.17
CA LEU A 119 3.17 24.92 20.48
C LEU A 119 2.48 25.77 21.57
N SER A 120 2.08 26.99 21.25
CA SER A 120 1.35 27.86 22.17
C SER A 120 -0.04 27.30 22.50
N ALA A 121 -0.78 26.81 21.50
CA ALA A 121 -2.06 26.14 21.72
C ALA A 121 -1.93 24.89 22.60
N LEU A 122 -0.91 24.06 22.36
CA LEU A 122 -0.64 22.86 23.16
C LEU A 122 -0.30 23.20 24.63
N LYS A 123 0.45 24.28 24.88
CA LYS A 123 0.71 24.77 26.25
C LYS A 123 -0.58 25.16 26.97
N ASN A 124 -1.47 25.88 26.29
CA ASN A 124 -2.76 26.29 26.84
C ASN A 124 -3.64 25.07 27.17
N LEU A 125 -3.75 24.12 26.23
CA LEU A 125 -4.51 22.88 26.43
C LEU A 125 -3.95 22.01 27.55
N SER A 126 -2.61 21.95 27.69
CA SER A 126 -1.95 21.24 28.77
C SER A 126 -2.25 21.88 30.14
N ALA A 127 -2.18 23.21 30.23
CA ALA A 127 -2.48 23.95 31.47
C ALA A 127 -3.92 23.75 31.93
N THR A 128 -4.88 23.66 31.00
CA THR A 128 -6.30 23.42 31.29
C THR A 128 -6.66 21.93 31.39
N LYS A 129 -5.69 21.02 31.17
CA LYS A 129 -5.91 19.56 31.10
C LYS A 129 -6.97 19.15 30.07
N THR A 130 -7.05 19.87 28.96
CA THR A 130 -7.97 19.59 27.86
C THR A 130 -7.32 18.60 26.89
N GLY A 131 -7.98 17.48 26.62
CA GLY A 131 -7.52 16.51 25.62
C GLY A 131 -7.75 17.02 24.20
N ALA A 132 -6.76 16.89 23.34
CA ALA A 132 -6.83 17.25 21.92
C ALA A 132 -6.09 16.22 21.06
N LEU A 133 -6.57 16.03 19.82
CA LEU A 133 -5.91 15.22 18.80
C LEU A 133 -5.63 16.12 17.60
N ILE A 134 -4.34 16.31 17.31
CA ILE A 134 -3.87 17.09 16.16
C ILE A 134 -3.18 16.12 15.21
N VAL A 135 -3.62 16.09 13.95
CA VAL A 135 -3.05 15.24 12.90
C VAL A 135 -2.40 16.14 11.86
N LEU A 136 -1.12 15.89 11.56
CA LEU A 136 -0.36 16.60 10.53
C LEU A 136 -0.27 15.71 9.30
N GLU A 137 -0.77 16.19 8.16
CA GLU A 137 -0.70 15.47 6.88
C GLU A 137 0.76 15.33 6.43
N GLY A 138 1.16 14.09 6.13
CA GLY A 138 2.49 13.75 5.62
C GLY A 138 2.50 13.60 4.10
N ASP A 139 3.23 12.60 3.59
CA ASP A 139 3.24 12.31 2.15
C ASP A 139 1.94 11.62 1.68
N THR A 140 1.34 10.82 2.55
CA THR A 140 0.03 10.20 2.30
C THR A 140 -1.06 11.19 2.64
N GLY A 141 -1.90 11.51 1.65
CA GLY A 141 -2.98 12.45 1.83
C GLY A 141 -4.09 11.94 2.77
N LEU A 142 -4.72 12.86 3.50
CA LEU A 142 -5.74 12.53 4.52
C LEU A 142 -7.18 12.86 4.08
N ASN A 143 -7.43 13.05 2.79
CA ASN A 143 -8.72 13.50 2.25
C ASN A 143 -9.92 12.68 2.78
N ASP A 144 -9.82 11.35 2.76
CA ASP A 144 -10.88 10.44 3.22
C ASP A 144 -11.24 10.65 4.71
N ILE A 145 -10.29 11.10 5.53
CA ILE A 145 -10.50 11.40 6.95
C ILE A 145 -11.10 12.80 7.10
N ILE A 146 -10.54 13.77 6.38
CA ILE A 146 -10.96 15.19 6.45
C ILE A 146 -12.42 15.34 6.01
N GLU A 147 -12.86 14.60 4.98
CA GLU A 147 -14.24 14.62 4.48
C GLU A 147 -15.28 14.15 5.50
N THR A 148 -14.88 13.39 6.53
CA THR A 148 -15.79 12.96 7.61
C THR A 148 -15.98 14.02 8.70
N GLY A 149 -15.14 15.06 8.70
CA GLY A 149 -15.16 16.14 9.68
C GLY A 149 -15.87 17.40 9.20
N THR A 150 -15.76 18.46 9.99
CA THR A 150 -16.21 19.80 9.59
C THR A 150 -15.05 20.54 8.94
N MET A 151 -15.21 20.95 7.68
CA MET A 151 -14.23 21.79 6.98
C MET A 151 -14.24 23.20 7.57
N ILE A 152 -13.09 23.64 8.07
CA ILE A 152 -12.91 24.98 8.65
C ILE A 152 -12.11 25.90 7.72
N ASP A 153 -11.14 25.34 6.97
CA ASP A 153 -10.26 26.06 6.03
C ASP A 153 -9.70 27.38 6.61
N SER A 154 -9.21 27.33 7.86
CA SER A 154 -8.69 28.50 8.58
C SER A 154 -7.17 28.52 8.64
N GLN A 155 -6.62 29.72 8.83
CA GLN A 155 -5.22 29.89 9.23
C GLN A 155 -5.01 29.38 10.67
N ILE A 156 -3.81 28.87 10.94
CA ILE A 156 -3.43 28.32 12.25
C ILE A 156 -3.03 29.47 13.18
N THR A 157 -3.72 29.58 14.32
CA THR A 157 -3.48 30.59 15.39
C THR A 157 -3.81 29.96 16.75
N SER A 158 -3.07 30.33 17.80
CA SER A 158 -3.25 29.86 19.19
C SER A 158 -4.26 30.63 20.04
#